data_AF-A0A7I8WVJ5-F1
#
_entry.id   AF-A0A7I8WVJ5-F1
#
_cell.length_a   1.000
_cell.length_b   1.000
_cell.length_c   1.000
_cell.angle_alpha   90.00
_cell.angle_beta   90.00
_cell.angle_gamma   90.00
#
_symmetry.space_group_name_H-M   'P 1'
#
loop_
_entity.id
_entity.type
_entity.pdbx_description
1 polymer ?
#
loop_
_entity_poly.entity_id
_entity_poly.type
_entity_poly.pdbx_seq_one_letter_code
_entity_poly.pdbx_strand_id
1 'polypeptide(L)'
;MARINDDEDCQYRCILTEKNNSLLFQPWISFNASTVRPECDTIEVKCTENDKTTYEFLHQQIFRRQPYNPPPQQTPGKPNVHVILLDAVSMPHFLRAMPNTAHFLKNDLGAHFFKYHNKAAYNSEPNAFILYMNKLTQKLFTDPTEANIPYENVEYLDACADNSTYIGKLYKDQGYRVMINEDWSVQINRNCISTDGDVFDHSSFPYWTYKNEKFPSSFIVKSTNLTGRDFYHSNRWRKYCHDRHLIMFDYIKEFVKSYNNEPKLSMTWMRVLAHDNRRDIFQYDDDFLRFFQEFKNEVRLIQWGT
;
A
#
# COMPACT_ATOMS: atom_id res chain seq x y z
N MET A 1 8.79 -6.18 20.87
CA MET A 1 7.46 -6.43 21.49
C MET A 1 7.53 -5.95 22.93
N ALA A 2 6.65 -5.05 23.35
CA ALA A 2 6.49 -4.74 24.76
C ALA A 2 6.02 -6.01 25.46
N ARG A 3 6.62 -6.36 26.61
CA ARG A 3 6.11 -7.43 27.47
C ARG A 3 4.89 -6.83 28.18
N ILE A 4 3.71 -7.31 27.85
CA ILE A 4 2.49 -6.99 28.59
C ILE A 4 2.62 -7.69 29.94
N ASN A 5 2.51 -6.96 31.05
CA ASN A 5 2.51 -7.57 32.37
C ASN A 5 1.10 -8.12 32.67
N ASP A 6 0.99 -9.19 33.46
CA ASP A 6 -0.30 -9.81 33.80
C ASP A 6 -1.25 -8.86 34.56
N ASP A 7 -0.69 -7.79 35.16
CA ASP A 7 -1.42 -6.77 35.92
C ASP A 7 -1.87 -5.56 35.06
N GLU A 8 -1.61 -5.56 33.75
CA GLU A 8 -2.05 -4.48 32.84
C GLU A 8 -3.45 -4.74 32.27
N ASP A 9 -4.32 -3.72 32.35
CA ASP A 9 -5.61 -3.72 31.67
C ASP A 9 -5.41 -3.37 30.20
N CYS A 10 -5.44 -4.38 29.33
CA CYS A 10 -5.27 -4.23 27.89
C CYS A 10 -6.58 -4.38 27.12
N GLN A 11 -6.73 -3.54 26.09
CA GLN A 11 -7.85 -3.57 25.17
C GLN A 11 -7.37 -3.36 23.74
N TYR A 12 -8.08 -3.95 22.78
CA TYR A 12 -7.87 -3.68 21.37
C TYR A 12 -9.18 -3.32 20.69
N ARG A 13 -9.09 -2.66 19.52
CA ARG A 13 -10.23 -2.48 18.62
C ARG A 13 -9.78 -2.58 17.16
N CYS A 14 -10.71 -3.02 16.33
CA CYS A 14 -10.55 -3.00 14.88
C CYS A 14 -10.89 -1.62 14.30
N ILE A 15 -10.14 -1.21 13.30
CA ILE A 15 -10.41 0.00 12.52
C ILE A 15 -10.67 -0.43 11.07
N LEU A 16 -11.86 -0.15 10.58
CA LEU A 16 -12.33 -0.52 9.25
C LEU A 16 -12.52 0.73 8.39
N THR A 17 -12.70 0.55 7.08
CA THR A 17 -13.08 1.61 6.15
C THR A 17 -14.57 1.56 5.89
N GLU A 18 -15.25 2.70 5.98
CA GLU A 18 -16.63 2.87 5.51
C GLU A 18 -16.67 3.09 4.00
N LYS A 19 -17.86 2.94 3.39
CA LYS A 19 -18.03 3.07 1.93
C LYS A 19 -17.60 4.44 1.37
N ASN A 20 -17.77 5.50 2.15
CA ASN A 20 -17.36 6.87 1.83
C ASN A 20 -15.87 7.15 2.14
N ASN A 21 -15.08 6.11 2.42
CA ASN A 21 -13.68 6.20 2.85
C ASN A 21 -13.45 6.87 4.22
N SER A 22 -14.46 6.98 5.10
CA SER A 22 -14.21 7.33 6.52
C SER A 22 -13.77 6.12 7.34
N LEU A 23 -13.19 6.38 8.51
CA LEU A 23 -12.73 5.35 9.44
C LEU A 23 -13.88 4.92 10.36
N LEU A 24 -14.15 3.61 10.41
CA LEU A 24 -15.08 3.01 11.34
C LEU A 24 -14.32 2.35 12.49
N PHE A 25 -14.46 2.90 13.69
CA PHE A 25 -13.88 2.34 14.90
C PHE A 25 -14.85 1.34 15.53
N GLN A 26 -14.43 0.08 15.63
CA GLN A 26 -15.18 -0.94 16.36
C GLN A 26 -15.05 -0.71 17.88
N PRO A 27 -15.96 -1.30 18.68
CA PRO A 27 -15.87 -1.25 20.14
C PRO A 27 -14.55 -1.82 20.67
N TRP A 28 -14.13 -1.33 21.84
CA TRP A 28 -12.98 -1.88 22.56
C TRP A 28 -13.31 -3.25 23.14
N ILE A 29 -12.38 -4.19 22.95
CA ILE A 29 -12.45 -5.55 23.46
C ILE A 29 -11.28 -5.73 24.42
N SER A 30 -11.59 -6.00 25.69
CA SER A 30 -10.57 -6.32 26.69
C SER A 30 -9.94 -7.67 26.41
N PHE A 31 -8.63 -7.77 26.62
CA PHE A 31 -7.90 -9.02 26.55
C PHE A 31 -6.82 -9.10 27.62
N ASN A 32 -6.52 -10.31 28.06
CA ASN A 32 -5.40 -10.61 28.96
C ASN A 32 -4.22 -11.14 28.14
N ALA A 33 -3.12 -11.54 28.80
CA ALA A 33 -1.91 -12.09 28.14
C ALA A 33 -2.14 -13.37 27.30
N SER A 34 -3.37 -13.89 27.22
CA SER A 34 -3.75 -14.96 26.28
C SER A 34 -3.59 -14.49 24.83
N THR A 35 -3.35 -15.44 23.93
CA THR A 35 -3.25 -15.15 22.50
C THR A 35 -4.61 -14.75 21.93
N VAL A 36 -4.86 -13.44 21.80
CA VAL A 36 -5.99 -12.91 21.04
C VAL A 36 -5.62 -12.77 19.57
N ARG A 37 -6.59 -13.06 18.69
CA ARG A 37 -6.45 -12.94 17.24
C ARG A 37 -7.53 -12.00 16.71
N PRO A 38 -7.24 -10.69 16.57
CA PRO A 38 -8.19 -9.74 15.98
C PRO A 38 -8.56 -10.14 14.54
N GLU A 39 -9.83 -10.00 14.19
CA GLU A 39 -10.37 -10.40 12.88
C GLU A 39 -10.41 -9.23 11.88
N CYS A 40 -9.31 -8.47 11.80
CA CYS A 40 -9.20 -7.28 10.96
C CYS A 40 -7.73 -6.93 10.68
N ASP A 41 -7.51 -6.13 9.64
CA ASP A 41 -6.16 -5.77 9.20
C ASP A 41 -5.54 -4.66 10.07
N THR A 42 -6.33 -3.66 10.47
CA THR A 42 -5.85 -2.52 11.26
C THR A 42 -6.37 -2.61 12.69
N ILE A 43 -5.44 -2.65 13.64
CA ILE A 43 -5.73 -2.87 15.06
C ILE A 43 -5.10 -1.77 15.87
N GLU A 44 -5.88 -1.19 16.76
CA GLU A 44 -5.38 -0.32 17.82
C GLU A 44 -5.34 -1.10 19.12
N VAL A 45 -4.22 -1.01 19.82
CA VAL A 45 -4.03 -1.62 21.13
C VAL A 45 -3.72 -0.53 22.14
N LYS A 46 -4.35 -0.60 23.31
CA LYS A 46 -4.10 0.27 24.46
C LYS A 46 -4.02 -0.59 25.72
N CYS A 47 -3.00 -0.37 26.53
CA CYS A 47 -2.85 -0.96 27.85
C CYS A 47 -2.65 0.13 28.90
N THR A 48 -3.22 -0.10 30.09
CA THR A 48 -3.13 0.81 31.23
C THR A 48 -2.78 0.06 32.50
N GLU A 49 -1.97 0.70 33.35
CA GLU A 49 -1.66 0.25 34.70
C GLU A 49 -1.96 1.42 35.65
N ASN A 50 -2.84 1.22 36.64
CA ASN A 50 -3.28 2.29 37.57
C ASN A 50 -3.72 3.57 36.84
N ASP A 51 -4.61 3.43 35.85
CA ASP A 51 -5.11 4.50 34.96
C ASP A 51 -4.06 5.22 34.09
N LYS A 52 -2.80 4.76 34.11
CA LYS A 52 -1.72 5.32 33.28
C LYS A 52 -1.52 4.47 32.04
N THR A 53 -1.58 5.07 30.85
CA THR A 53 -1.25 4.38 29.60
C THR A 53 0.21 3.92 29.60
N THR A 54 0.43 2.61 29.57
CA THR A 54 1.76 1.97 29.47
C THR A 54 2.09 1.61 28.03
N TYR A 55 1.08 1.26 27.24
CA TYR A 55 1.20 0.94 25.83
C TYR A 55 0.04 1.51 25.04
N GLU A 56 0.34 2.14 23.90
CA GLU A 56 -0.67 2.56 22.96
C GLU A 56 -0.07 2.62 21.56
N PHE A 57 -0.50 1.74 20.67
CA PHE A 57 0.05 1.66 19.32
C PHE A 57 -0.93 1.10 18.30
N LEU A 58 -0.58 1.30 17.02
CA LEU A 58 -1.29 0.76 15.88
C LEU A 58 -0.51 -0.37 15.24
N HIS A 59 -1.21 -1.46 14.97
CA HIS A 59 -0.69 -2.63 14.30
C HIS A 59 -1.43 -2.82 12.97
N GLN A 60 -0.71 -3.44 12.04
CA GLN A 60 -1.23 -3.87 10.76
C GLN A 60 -0.94 -5.36 10.59
N GLN A 61 -1.89 -6.10 10.06
CA GLN A 61 -1.76 -7.51 9.69
C GLN A 61 -2.63 -7.82 8.47
N ILE A 62 -2.50 -9.01 7.91
CA ILE A 62 -3.48 -9.56 6.95
C ILE A 62 -4.41 -10.54 7.66
N PHE A 63 -5.66 -10.16 7.87
CA PHE A 63 -6.69 -11.08 8.33
C PHE A 63 -7.36 -11.78 7.14
N ARG A 64 -7.01 -13.05 6.91
CA ARG A 64 -7.48 -13.82 5.76
C ARG A 64 -9.01 -13.79 5.63
N ARG A 65 -9.49 -13.28 4.48
CA ARG A 65 -10.90 -13.25 4.11
C ARG A 65 -11.38 -14.64 3.69
N GLN A 66 -12.67 -14.89 3.89
CA GLN A 66 -13.30 -16.12 3.46
C GLN A 66 -13.17 -16.30 1.93
N PRO A 67 -13.08 -17.54 1.42
CA PRO A 67 -13.16 -17.82 -0.01
C PRO A 67 -14.38 -17.14 -0.64
N TYR A 68 -14.23 -16.65 -1.87
CA TYR A 68 -15.37 -16.12 -2.61
C TYR A 68 -16.47 -17.20 -2.75
N ASN A 69 -17.73 -16.78 -2.61
CA ASN A 69 -18.89 -17.64 -2.80
C ASN A 69 -19.86 -16.98 -3.80
N PRO A 70 -20.10 -17.58 -4.99
CA PRO A 70 -19.51 -18.83 -5.47
C PRO A 70 -17.98 -18.71 -5.69
N PRO A 71 -17.23 -19.83 -5.64
CA PRO A 71 -15.81 -19.81 -5.98
C PRO A 71 -15.62 -19.21 -7.37
N PRO A 72 -14.59 -18.38 -7.59
CA PRO A 72 -14.35 -17.83 -8.90
C PRO A 72 -14.01 -18.98 -9.85
N GLN A 73 -14.30 -18.81 -11.14
CA GLN A 73 -13.92 -19.79 -12.13
C GLN A 73 -12.40 -19.98 -12.10
N GLN A 74 -11.96 -21.14 -11.62
CA GLN A 74 -10.54 -21.45 -11.50
C GLN A 74 -9.99 -21.67 -12.90
N THR A 75 -9.13 -20.76 -13.35
CA THR A 75 -8.29 -20.99 -14.51
C THR A 75 -6.93 -21.43 -13.98
N PRO A 76 -6.49 -22.67 -14.25
CA PRO A 76 -5.15 -23.11 -13.85
C PRO A 76 -4.08 -22.14 -14.37
N GLY A 77 -3.09 -21.82 -13.55
CA GLY A 77 -1.92 -21.05 -13.97
C GLY A 77 -2.05 -19.53 -14.01
N LYS A 78 -3.03 -18.92 -13.31
CA LYS A 78 -3.08 -17.45 -13.14
C LYS A 78 -1.83 -16.94 -12.41
N PRO A 79 -1.05 -16.00 -12.98
CA PRO A 79 0.13 -15.46 -12.33
C PRO A 79 -0.25 -14.49 -11.21
N ASN A 80 0.54 -14.41 -10.14
CA ASN A 80 0.41 -13.31 -9.19
C ASN A 80 0.96 -12.02 -9.82
N VAL A 81 0.28 -10.90 -9.57
CA VAL A 81 0.65 -9.58 -10.11
C VAL A 81 0.91 -8.62 -8.96
N HIS A 82 2.08 -8.00 -8.97
CA HIS A 82 2.50 -7.05 -7.94
C HIS A 82 2.95 -5.76 -8.62
N VAL A 83 2.19 -4.69 -8.42
CA VAL A 83 2.51 -3.34 -8.90
C VAL A 83 3.13 -2.57 -7.74
N ILE A 84 4.39 -2.15 -7.86
CA ILE A 84 5.08 -1.31 -6.87
C ILE A 84 5.42 0.02 -7.53
N LEU A 85 4.79 1.09 -7.06
CA LEU A 85 4.95 2.45 -7.57
C LEU A 85 5.74 3.28 -6.55
N LEU A 86 6.85 3.87 -7.01
CA LEU A 86 7.65 4.83 -6.24
C LEU A 86 7.32 6.25 -6.71
N ASP A 87 6.66 7.06 -5.86
CA ASP A 87 6.20 8.39 -6.27
C ASP A 87 7.37 9.37 -6.40
N ALA A 88 7.29 10.28 -7.36
CA ALA A 88 8.31 11.28 -7.68
C ALA A 88 9.71 10.70 -8.01
N VAL A 89 9.80 9.43 -8.42
CA VAL A 89 11.05 8.77 -8.83
C VAL A 89 11.07 8.55 -10.35
N SER A 90 12.06 9.12 -11.03
CA SER A 90 12.31 8.84 -12.45
C SER A 90 13.28 7.68 -12.63
N MET A 91 13.28 7.03 -13.80
CA MET A 91 14.22 5.93 -14.09
C MET A 91 15.69 6.34 -13.86
N PRO A 92 16.20 7.50 -14.34
CA PRO A 92 17.58 7.91 -14.03
C PRO A 92 17.84 8.11 -12.54
N HIS A 93 16.84 8.52 -11.77
CA HIS A 93 16.96 8.68 -10.32
C HIS A 93 17.06 7.32 -9.63
N PHE A 94 16.16 6.38 -9.96
CA PHE A 94 16.18 5.01 -9.47
C PHE A 94 17.52 4.32 -9.75
N LEU A 95 18.02 4.39 -10.99
CA LEU A 95 19.28 3.74 -11.37
C LEU A 95 20.51 4.29 -10.64
N ARG A 96 20.48 5.55 -10.18
CA ARG A 96 21.56 6.14 -9.38
C ARG A 96 21.42 5.86 -7.89
N ALA A 97 20.20 5.86 -7.39
CA ALA A 97 19.93 5.74 -5.95
C ALA A 97 19.84 4.29 -5.49
N MET A 98 19.46 3.36 -6.38
CA MET A 98 19.24 1.96 -6.07
C MET A 98 19.99 1.02 -7.04
N PRO A 99 21.31 1.18 -7.24
CA PRO A 99 22.08 0.40 -8.20
C PRO A 99 22.07 -1.11 -7.90
N ASN A 100 22.10 -1.53 -6.63
CA ASN A 100 22.12 -2.95 -6.25
C ASN A 100 20.76 -3.59 -6.54
N THR A 101 19.67 -2.92 -6.15
CA THR A 101 18.31 -3.35 -6.47
C THR A 101 18.11 -3.42 -7.99
N ALA A 102 18.53 -2.40 -8.74
CA ALA A 102 18.41 -2.40 -10.19
C ALA A 102 19.17 -3.55 -10.85
N HIS A 103 20.38 -3.85 -10.37
CA HIS A 103 21.18 -4.99 -10.83
C HIS A 103 20.46 -6.31 -10.57
N PHE A 104 19.97 -6.52 -9.34
CA PHE A 104 19.25 -7.74 -8.96
C PHE A 104 17.96 -7.92 -9.77
N LEU A 105 17.15 -6.86 -9.91
CA LEU A 105 15.94 -6.90 -10.74
C LEU A 105 16.28 -7.36 -12.17
N LYS A 106 17.32 -6.77 -12.78
CA LYS A 106 17.72 -7.11 -14.14
C LYS A 106 18.24 -8.53 -14.29
N ASN A 107 19.22 -8.89 -13.46
CA ASN A 107 20.07 -10.05 -13.69
C ASN A 107 19.54 -11.30 -12.99
N ASP A 108 18.83 -11.14 -11.87
CA ASP A 108 18.34 -12.25 -11.05
C ASP A 108 16.84 -12.49 -11.18
N LEU A 109 16.06 -11.44 -11.49
CA LEU A 109 14.61 -11.52 -11.70
C LEU A 109 14.22 -11.38 -13.18
N GLY A 110 15.17 -11.13 -14.09
CA GLY A 110 14.91 -11.00 -15.52
C GLY A 110 14.09 -9.76 -15.87
N ALA A 111 14.14 -8.71 -15.06
CA ALA A 111 13.36 -7.49 -15.28
C ALA A 111 13.82 -6.73 -16.54
N HIS A 112 12.85 -6.22 -17.28
CA HIS A 112 13.08 -5.38 -18.45
C HIS A 112 12.88 -3.90 -18.11
N PHE A 113 13.89 -3.09 -18.44
CA PHE A 113 13.80 -1.64 -18.30
C PHE A 113 13.25 -1.01 -19.58
N PHE A 114 12.03 -0.50 -19.51
CA PHE A 114 11.42 0.30 -20.58
C PHE A 114 12.03 1.71 -20.60
N LYS A 115 13.16 1.85 -21.28
CA LYS A 115 13.80 3.16 -21.48
C LYS A 115 12.84 4.09 -22.21
N TYR A 116 12.84 5.36 -21.82
CA TYR A 116 12.00 6.41 -22.41
C TYR A 116 10.48 6.21 -22.23
N HIS A 117 10.06 5.36 -21.27
CA HIS A 117 8.68 5.33 -20.84
C HIS A 117 8.37 6.60 -20.04
N ASN A 118 7.49 7.44 -20.58
CA ASN A 118 7.16 8.74 -20.02
C ASN A 118 5.80 8.70 -19.33
N LYS A 119 5.68 9.51 -18.28
CA LYS A 119 4.39 9.83 -17.67
C LYS A 119 3.52 10.56 -18.70
N ALA A 120 2.23 10.30 -18.69
CA ALA A 120 1.26 10.88 -19.63
C ALA A 120 0.49 12.07 -19.03
N ALA A 121 0.72 12.43 -17.76
CA ALA A 121 0.08 13.58 -17.14
C ALA A 121 1.03 14.36 -16.20
N TYR A 122 0.60 15.53 -15.72
CA TYR A 122 1.48 16.44 -14.98
C TYR A 122 1.80 15.94 -13.56
N ASN A 123 0.77 15.56 -12.78
CA ASN A 123 0.91 15.15 -11.38
C ASN A 123 0.78 13.63 -11.20
N SER A 124 1.09 13.14 -9.99
CA SER A 124 1.08 11.70 -9.68
C SER A 124 -0.32 11.09 -9.82
N GLU A 125 -1.35 11.75 -9.30
CA GLU A 125 -2.74 11.28 -9.39
C GLU A 125 -3.23 11.07 -10.83
N PRO A 126 -3.18 12.07 -11.74
CA PRO A 126 -3.60 11.87 -13.12
C PRO A 126 -2.90 10.72 -13.83
N ASN A 127 -1.61 10.51 -13.56
CA ASN A 127 -0.88 9.36 -14.11
C ASN A 127 -1.36 8.03 -13.53
N ALA A 128 -1.84 8.03 -12.30
CA ALA A 128 -2.37 6.85 -11.67
C ALA A 128 -3.74 6.47 -12.24
N PHE A 129 -4.60 7.42 -12.62
CA PHE A 129 -5.81 7.11 -13.39
C PHE A 129 -5.50 6.45 -14.75
N ILE A 130 -4.41 6.86 -15.40
CA ILE A 130 -3.96 6.23 -16.63
C ILE A 130 -3.47 4.81 -16.34
N LEU A 131 -2.60 4.63 -15.33
CA LEU A 131 -2.02 3.34 -14.98
C LEU A 131 -3.06 2.31 -14.52
N TYR A 132 -3.99 2.73 -13.65
CA TYR A 132 -4.87 1.82 -12.95
C TYR A 132 -6.29 1.78 -13.53
N MET A 133 -6.75 2.81 -14.24
CA MET A 133 -8.08 2.85 -14.85
C MET A 133 -8.06 2.98 -16.38
N ASN A 134 -6.90 3.15 -17.02
CA ASN A 134 -6.82 3.45 -18.46
C ASN A 134 -7.64 4.69 -18.85
N LYS A 135 -7.61 5.73 -18.01
CA LYS A 135 -8.34 6.99 -18.21
C LYS A 135 -7.41 8.19 -18.15
N LEU A 136 -7.43 9.00 -19.20
CA LEU A 136 -6.82 10.32 -19.21
C LEU A 136 -7.78 11.29 -18.51
N THR A 137 -7.32 11.98 -17.47
CA THR A 137 -8.15 12.92 -16.68
C THR A 137 -7.74 14.38 -16.84
N GLN A 138 -6.75 14.64 -17.69
CA GLN A 138 -6.24 15.97 -17.98
C GLN A 138 -6.03 16.12 -19.47
N LYS A 139 -6.33 17.31 -19.99
CA LYS A 139 -6.02 17.64 -21.38
C LYS A 139 -4.51 17.60 -21.61
N LEU A 140 -4.09 16.91 -22.66
CA LEU A 140 -2.72 16.98 -23.17
C LEU A 140 -2.55 18.29 -23.95
N PHE A 141 -1.61 19.13 -23.52
CA PHE A 141 -1.39 20.45 -24.13
C PHE A 141 -0.59 20.39 -25.43
N THR A 142 0.18 19.33 -25.63
CA THR A 142 1.04 19.14 -26.80
C THR A 142 0.98 17.68 -27.22
N ASP A 143 0.23 17.39 -28.27
CA ASP A 143 0.32 16.13 -29.00
C ASP A 143 1.08 16.40 -30.31
N PRO A 144 2.22 15.73 -30.57
CA PRO A 144 2.96 15.88 -31.83
C PRO A 144 2.17 15.44 -33.06
N THR A 145 1.04 14.75 -32.90
CA THR A 145 0.14 14.35 -34.00
C THR A 145 -1.09 15.26 -34.14
N GLU A 146 -1.18 16.35 -33.36
CA GLU A 146 -2.35 17.25 -33.29
C GLU A 146 -3.68 16.54 -32.96
N ALA A 147 -3.62 15.30 -32.47
CA ALA A 147 -4.81 14.52 -32.16
C ALA A 147 -5.51 15.10 -30.93
N ASN A 148 -6.81 15.33 -31.05
CA ASN A 148 -7.63 15.66 -29.88
C ASN A 148 -7.92 14.38 -29.10
N ILE A 149 -7.07 14.06 -28.11
CA ILE A 149 -7.24 12.90 -27.24
C ILE A 149 -8.32 13.21 -26.19
N PRO A 150 -9.41 12.44 -26.12
CA PRO A 150 -10.44 12.62 -25.11
C PRO A 150 -9.89 12.45 -23.69
N TYR A 151 -10.38 13.27 -22.77
CA TYR A 151 -10.11 13.17 -21.35
C TYR A 151 -11.43 13.25 -20.57
N GLU A 152 -11.47 12.63 -19.39
CA GLU A 152 -12.65 12.53 -18.55
C GLU A 152 -12.50 13.35 -17.27
N ASN A 153 -13.61 13.89 -16.74
CA ASN A 153 -13.59 14.50 -15.41
C ASN A 153 -13.49 13.37 -14.37
N VAL A 154 -12.54 13.52 -13.44
CA VAL A 154 -12.31 12.57 -12.32
C VAL A 154 -13.60 12.29 -11.55
N GLU A 155 -14.47 13.30 -11.38
CA GLU A 155 -15.75 13.18 -10.65
C GLU A 155 -16.76 12.24 -11.30
N TYR A 156 -16.60 11.93 -12.60
CA TYR A 156 -17.45 11.00 -13.34
C TYR A 156 -16.82 9.61 -13.48
N LEU A 157 -15.58 9.44 -13.02
CA LEU A 157 -14.95 8.12 -13.02
C LEU A 157 -15.48 7.30 -11.86
N ASP A 158 -15.89 6.08 -12.18
CA ASP A 158 -16.33 5.12 -11.20
C ASP A 158 -15.48 3.84 -11.25
N ALA A 159 -14.64 3.62 -10.23
CA ALA A 159 -13.81 2.43 -10.07
C ALA A 159 -14.63 1.17 -9.73
N CYS A 160 -15.86 1.35 -9.23
CA CYS A 160 -16.73 0.28 -8.77
C CYS A 160 -17.89 -0.04 -9.72
N ALA A 161 -18.15 0.82 -10.70
CA ALA A 161 -19.17 0.57 -11.71
C ALA A 161 -18.95 -0.74 -12.46
N ASP A 162 -20.03 -1.38 -12.89
CA ASP A 162 -20.00 -2.65 -13.62
C ASP A 162 -19.11 -2.61 -14.88
N ASN A 163 -19.10 -1.47 -15.56
CA ASN A 163 -18.29 -1.25 -16.77
C ASN A 163 -16.92 -0.60 -16.48
N SER A 164 -16.47 -0.59 -15.22
CA SER A 164 -15.21 0.03 -14.84
C SER A 164 -14.01 -0.69 -15.46
N THR A 165 -13.03 0.10 -15.90
CA THR A 165 -11.72 -0.37 -16.37
C THR A 165 -10.67 -0.37 -15.26
N TYR A 166 -11.09 -0.22 -14.00
CA TYR A 166 -10.18 -0.24 -12.86
C TYR A 166 -9.54 -1.61 -12.67
N ILE A 167 -8.22 -1.68 -12.70
CA ILE A 167 -7.47 -2.95 -12.64
C ILE A 167 -7.77 -3.75 -11.36
N GLY A 168 -8.00 -3.08 -10.23
CA GLY A 168 -8.42 -3.75 -9.00
C GLY A 168 -9.71 -4.53 -9.17
N LYS A 169 -10.75 -3.87 -9.71
CA LYS A 169 -12.05 -4.49 -10.02
C LYS A 169 -11.90 -5.61 -11.05
N LEU A 170 -11.22 -5.34 -12.16
CA LEU A 170 -11.04 -6.33 -13.23
C LEU A 170 -10.38 -7.62 -12.73
N TYR A 171 -9.37 -7.52 -11.87
CA TYR A 171 -8.72 -8.69 -11.28
C TYR A 171 -9.62 -9.36 -10.23
N LYS A 172 -10.34 -8.59 -9.42
CA LYS A 172 -11.28 -9.12 -8.43
C LYS A 172 -12.40 -9.92 -9.08
N ASP A 173 -12.99 -9.42 -10.16
CA ASP A 173 -14.01 -10.10 -10.97
C ASP A 173 -13.47 -11.39 -11.61
N GLN A 174 -12.15 -11.46 -11.84
CA GLN A 174 -11.44 -12.66 -12.28
C GLN A 174 -11.02 -13.59 -11.14
N GLY A 175 -11.47 -13.35 -9.91
CA GLY A 175 -11.21 -14.21 -8.76
C GLY A 175 -9.87 -14.02 -8.08
N TYR A 176 -9.18 -12.91 -8.33
CA TYR A 176 -7.98 -12.57 -7.59
C TYR A 176 -8.33 -12.05 -6.20
N ARG A 177 -7.44 -12.30 -5.25
CA ARG A 177 -7.35 -11.50 -4.04
C ARG A 177 -6.68 -10.18 -4.37
N VAL A 178 -7.26 -9.09 -3.96
CA VAL A 178 -6.77 -7.76 -4.31
C VAL A 178 -6.41 -6.99 -3.04
N MET A 179 -5.17 -6.55 -2.96
CA MET A 179 -4.68 -5.69 -1.89
C MET A 179 -4.28 -4.32 -2.47
N ILE A 180 -4.68 -3.26 -1.79
CA ILE A 180 -4.08 -1.94 -1.97
C ILE A 180 -3.23 -1.55 -0.76
N ASN A 181 -2.03 -1.05 -1.03
CA ASN A 181 -1.06 -0.65 -0.02
C ASN A 181 -0.46 0.72 -0.36
N GLU A 182 -1.14 1.78 0.05
CA GLU A 182 -0.77 3.18 -0.21
C GLU A 182 -0.49 3.90 1.12
N ASP A 183 0.67 4.54 1.24
CA ASP A 183 1.05 5.34 2.42
C ASP A 183 0.56 6.81 2.36
N TRP A 184 -0.12 7.13 1.27
CA TRP A 184 -0.88 8.35 1.03
C TRP A 184 -2.06 8.01 0.13
N SER A 185 -3.23 7.90 0.74
CA SER A 185 -4.42 7.50 0.05
C SER A 185 -5.38 8.66 -0.05
N VAL A 186 -5.76 9.04 -1.28
CA VAL A 186 -7.18 9.31 -1.52
C VAL A 186 -7.64 9.36 -2.97
N GLN A 187 -6.82 9.25 -4.01
CA GLN A 187 -7.31 9.69 -5.31
C GLN A 187 -8.03 8.59 -6.13
N ILE A 188 -7.50 7.37 -6.18
CA ILE A 188 -8.10 6.32 -7.03
C ILE A 188 -9.30 5.65 -6.37
N ASN A 189 -9.20 5.39 -5.07
CA ASN A 189 -10.26 4.70 -4.32
C ASN A 189 -11.45 5.62 -3.99
N ARG A 190 -11.27 6.95 -4.01
CA ARG A 190 -12.38 7.91 -3.88
C ARG A 190 -13.39 7.80 -5.00
N ASN A 191 -12.96 7.28 -6.15
CA ASN A 191 -13.81 7.15 -7.32
C ASN A 191 -14.63 5.85 -7.28
N CYS A 192 -14.75 5.14 -6.17
CA CYS A 192 -15.76 4.10 -6.02
C CYS A 192 -17.11 4.75 -5.66
N ILE A 193 -17.89 5.15 -6.67
CA ILE A 193 -19.11 5.96 -6.47
C ILE A 193 -20.35 5.07 -6.39
N SER A 194 -20.50 4.12 -7.32
CA SER A 194 -21.55 3.10 -7.28
C SER A 194 -21.19 2.05 -6.24
N THR A 195 -22.13 1.76 -5.35
CA THR A 195 -21.88 1.05 -4.09
C THR A 195 -21.91 -0.47 -4.20
N ASP A 196 -21.68 -1.04 -5.38
CA ASP A 196 -21.97 -2.45 -5.65
C ASP A 196 -20.81 -3.42 -5.38
N GLY A 197 -19.69 -2.97 -4.80
CA GLY A 197 -18.69 -3.88 -4.27
C GLY A 197 -17.49 -3.21 -3.61
N ASP A 198 -16.89 -3.91 -2.65
CA ASP A 198 -15.53 -3.59 -2.23
C ASP A 198 -14.59 -4.02 -3.37
N VAL A 199 -13.78 -3.12 -3.92
CA VAL A 199 -12.81 -3.42 -4.98
C VAL A 199 -11.53 -4.08 -4.45
N PHE A 200 -11.35 -4.14 -3.12
CA PHE A 200 -10.20 -4.76 -2.47
C PHE A 200 -10.65 -5.79 -1.44
N ASP A 201 -9.79 -6.73 -1.09
CA ASP A 201 -9.94 -7.58 0.10
C ASP A 201 -9.22 -6.98 1.31
N HIS A 202 -8.18 -6.19 1.02
CA HIS A 202 -7.23 -5.63 1.96
C HIS A 202 -6.83 -4.21 1.57
N SER A 203 -6.78 -3.32 2.56
CA SER A 203 -6.37 -1.93 2.35
C SER A 203 -5.54 -1.43 3.51
N SER A 204 -4.41 -0.79 3.22
CA SER A 204 -3.61 -0.08 4.21
C SER A 204 -4.19 1.29 4.59
N PHE A 205 -5.29 1.71 3.95
CA PHE A 205 -5.91 3.02 4.15
C PHE A 205 -6.19 3.33 5.63
N PRO A 206 -6.88 2.45 6.40
CA PRO A 206 -7.20 2.77 7.79
C PRO A 206 -5.95 2.95 8.65
N TYR A 207 -4.95 2.09 8.44
CA TYR A 207 -3.70 2.15 9.17
C TYR A 207 -2.99 3.48 8.98
N TRP A 208 -2.76 3.91 7.73
CA TRP A 208 -2.00 5.13 7.47
C TRP A 208 -2.75 6.40 7.84
N THR A 209 -4.05 6.48 7.53
CA THR A 209 -4.89 7.63 7.87
C THR A 209 -4.92 7.82 9.38
N TYR A 210 -5.28 6.77 10.13
CA TYR A 210 -5.39 6.89 11.58
C TYR A 210 -4.03 7.06 12.27
N LYS A 211 -2.96 6.45 11.76
CA LYS A 211 -1.61 6.66 12.28
C LYS A 211 -1.17 8.11 12.15
N ASN A 212 -1.44 8.75 11.02
CA ASN A 212 -1.09 10.15 10.82
C ASN A 212 -1.91 11.07 11.76
N GLU A 213 -3.21 10.77 11.97
CA GLU A 213 -4.07 11.51 12.91
C GLU A 213 -3.65 11.32 14.38
N LYS A 214 -3.51 10.07 14.81
CA LYS A 214 -3.18 9.70 16.20
C LYS A 214 -1.76 10.08 16.57
N PHE A 215 -0.84 9.96 15.61
CA PHE A 215 0.56 10.29 15.80
C PHE A 215 1.01 11.32 14.76
N PRO A 216 0.70 12.62 14.93
CA PRO A 216 1.07 13.66 13.96
C PRO A 216 2.59 13.72 13.69
N SER A 217 3.41 13.36 14.68
CA SER A 217 4.88 13.22 14.53
C SER A 217 5.32 12.13 13.54
N SER A 218 4.42 11.24 13.12
CA SER A 218 4.67 10.22 12.09
C SER A 218 4.57 10.77 10.67
N PHE A 219 4.04 11.99 10.52
CA PHE A 219 3.79 12.67 9.25
C PHE A 219 4.19 14.15 9.37
N ILE A 220 5.49 14.40 9.43
CA ILE A 220 6.03 15.76 9.67
C ILE A 220 6.09 16.55 8.36
N VAL A 221 4.99 17.15 7.91
CA VAL A 221 5.01 17.92 6.64
C VAL A 221 5.38 19.40 6.83
N LYS A 222 5.42 19.93 8.06
CA LYS A 222 5.54 21.39 8.28
C LYS A 222 6.50 21.80 9.40
N SER A 223 7.28 22.84 9.07
CA SER A 223 8.04 23.75 9.94
C SER A 223 9.54 23.54 10.10
N THR A 224 10.23 22.96 9.14
CA THR A 224 11.68 23.16 9.07
C THR A 224 12.01 24.39 8.22
N ASN A 225 12.68 25.38 8.82
CA ASN A 225 13.40 26.44 8.10
C ASN A 225 14.34 25.80 7.05
N LEU A 226 14.93 26.58 6.13
CA LEU A 226 15.78 26.07 5.04
C LEU A 226 16.81 25.02 5.51
N THR A 227 17.38 25.19 6.70
CA THR A 227 18.35 24.26 7.33
C THR A 227 17.75 22.95 7.83
N GLY A 228 16.49 22.92 8.28
CA GLY A 228 15.89 21.69 8.79
C GLY A 228 15.35 20.77 7.69
N ARG A 229 15.20 21.27 6.45
CA ARG A 229 14.83 20.42 5.28
C ARG A 229 15.94 19.42 4.95
N ASP A 230 17.20 19.76 5.19
CA ASP A 230 18.33 18.85 4.94
C ASP A 230 18.35 17.66 5.91
N PHE A 231 17.72 17.78 7.09
CA PHE A 231 17.60 16.72 8.10
C PHE A 231 16.22 16.05 8.12
N TYR A 232 15.35 16.43 7.18
CA TYR A 232 14.00 15.91 7.08
C TYR A 232 13.99 14.64 6.22
N HIS A 233 13.57 13.53 6.83
CA HIS A 233 13.40 12.24 6.19
C HIS A 233 11.95 11.80 6.33
N SER A 234 11.17 12.03 5.28
CA SER A 234 9.72 11.83 5.27
C SER A 234 9.33 10.37 5.50
N ASN A 235 10.13 9.45 4.97
CA ASN A 235 9.90 8.01 5.08
C ASN A 235 10.16 7.47 6.50
N ARG A 236 10.91 8.18 7.34
CA ARG A 236 11.33 7.70 8.67
C ARG A 236 10.57 8.38 9.79
N TRP A 237 9.83 7.59 10.57
CA TRP A 237 9.28 8.06 11.83
C TRP A 237 10.34 8.04 12.93
N ARG A 238 11.02 9.17 13.11
CA ARG A 238 12.17 9.30 14.02
C ARG A 238 11.92 8.83 15.45
N LYS A 239 10.72 9.07 16.01
CA LYS A 239 10.39 8.70 17.40
C LYS A 239 10.48 7.20 17.65
N TYR A 240 10.09 6.38 16.67
CA TYR A 240 10.05 4.92 16.81
C TYR A 240 11.08 4.21 15.93
N CYS A 241 11.92 4.95 15.19
CA CYS A 241 12.85 4.38 14.21
C CYS A 241 12.15 3.48 13.17
N HIS A 242 10.91 3.81 12.80
CA HIS A 242 10.14 3.04 11.82
C HIS A 242 10.23 3.69 10.44
N ASP A 243 10.76 2.98 9.46
CA ASP A 243 10.68 3.38 8.06
C ASP A 243 9.38 2.86 7.44
N ARG A 244 8.60 3.74 6.78
CA ARG A 244 7.25 3.42 6.29
C ARG A 244 7.27 2.29 5.27
N HIS A 245 8.23 2.33 4.33
CA HIS A 245 8.37 1.30 3.30
C HIS A 245 8.59 -0.12 3.84
N LEU A 246 9.24 -0.29 5.00
CA LEU A 246 9.42 -1.62 5.61
C LEU A 246 8.09 -2.20 6.10
N ILE A 247 7.24 -1.36 6.72
CA ILE A 247 5.88 -1.74 7.13
C ILE A 247 5.06 -2.14 5.89
N MET A 248 5.21 -1.39 4.79
CA MET A 248 4.55 -1.71 3.53
C MET A 248 5.05 -3.04 2.94
N PHE A 249 6.34 -3.34 3.01
CA PHE A 249 6.90 -4.62 2.58
C PHE A 249 6.37 -5.78 3.41
N ASP A 250 6.31 -5.65 4.73
CA ASP A 250 5.77 -6.68 5.61
C ASP A 250 4.29 -6.97 5.28
N TYR A 251 3.50 -5.93 5.01
CA TYR A 251 2.11 -6.09 4.58
C TYR A 251 1.98 -6.88 3.25
N ILE A 252 2.86 -6.62 2.27
CA ILE A 252 2.89 -7.40 1.01
C ILE A 252 3.28 -8.86 1.27
N LYS A 253 4.30 -9.11 2.09
CA LYS A 253 4.76 -10.47 2.41
C LYS A 253 3.68 -11.26 3.14
N GLU A 254 3.02 -10.66 4.12
CA GLU A 254 1.89 -11.28 4.82
C GLU A 254 0.73 -11.59 3.87
N PHE A 255 0.44 -10.69 2.92
CA PHE A 255 -0.61 -10.90 1.93
C PHE A 255 -0.31 -12.09 1.02
N VAL A 256 0.93 -12.19 0.52
CA VAL A 256 1.36 -13.33 -0.30
C VAL A 256 1.28 -14.65 0.46
N LYS A 257 1.70 -14.66 1.72
CA LYS A 257 1.64 -15.85 2.59
C LYS A 257 0.21 -16.28 2.90
N SER A 258 -0.66 -15.32 3.19
CA SER A 258 -2.04 -15.57 3.62
C SER A 258 -2.91 -16.20 2.53
N TYR A 259 -2.55 -15.99 1.25
CA TYR A 259 -3.30 -16.45 0.08
C TYR A 259 -2.43 -17.27 -0.88
N ASN A 260 -1.61 -18.19 -0.35
CA ASN A 260 -0.69 -19.03 -1.13
C ASN A 260 -1.35 -19.72 -2.34
N ASN A 261 -2.58 -20.20 -2.20
CA ASN A 261 -3.29 -20.99 -3.23
C ASN A 261 -4.32 -20.17 -4.05
N GLU A 262 -4.37 -18.86 -3.87
CA GLU A 262 -5.29 -17.97 -4.58
C GLU A 262 -4.49 -16.98 -5.43
N PRO A 263 -4.93 -16.63 -6.66
CA PRO A 263 -4.25 -15.65 -7.47
C PRO A 263 -4.33 -14.27 -6.79
N LYS A 264 -3.24 -13.50 -6.83
CA LYS A 264 -3.10 -12.25 -6.07
C LYS A 264 -2.78 -11.07 -6.97
N LEU A 265 -3.44 -9.95 -6.72
CA LEU A 265 -3.06 -8.62 -7.19
C LEU A 265 -2.69 -7.77 -5.97
N SER A 266 -1.48 -7.22 -5.93
CA SER A 266 -1.16 -6.14 -4.99
C SER A 266 -0.82 -4.86 -5.73
N MET A 267 -1.40 -3.75 -5.30
CA MET A 267 -1.07 -2.41 -5.79
C MET A 267 -0.48 -1.60 -4.64
N THR A 268 0.82 -1.38 -4.69
CA THR A 268 1.57 -0.66 -3.66
C THR A 268 2.02 0.69 -4.18
N TRP A 269 1.67 1.75 -3.47
CA TRP A 269 2.09 3.12 -3.79
C TRP A 269 2.87 3.73 -2.63
N MET A 270 4.17 3.88 -2.82
CA MET A 270 5.09 4.47 -1.86
C MET A 270 5.31 5.94 -2.20
N ARG A 271 4.47 6.81 -1.65
CA ARG A 271 4.63 8.26 -1.85
C ARG A 271 5.64 8.85 -0.89
N VAL A 272 5.51 8.54 0.39
CA VAL A 272 6.30 9.20 1.44
C VAL A 272 7.78 8.80 1.34
N LEU A 273 8.11 7.74 0.59
CA LEU A 273 9.48 7.30 0.33
C LEU A 273 10.39 8.41 -0.24
N ALA A 274 9.91 9.20 -1.20
CA ALA A 274 10.75 10.13 -1.96
C ALA A 274 10.06 11.43 -2.40
N HIS A 275 8.74 11.56 -2.18
CA HIS A 275 7.98 12.70 -2.69
C HIS A 275 8.40 14.03 -2.06
N ASP A 276 8.57 14.07 -0.74
CA ASP A 276 8.90 15.31 -0.04
C ASP A 276 10.42 15.56 0.02
N ASN A 277 11.22 14.49 0.14
CA ASN A 277 12.66 14.56 0.01
C ASN A 277 13.19 13.48 -0.93
N ARG A 278 13.56 13.89 -2.15
CA ARG A 278 14.10 12.99 -3.17
C ARG A 278 15.43 12.35 -2.78
N ARG A 279 16.15 12.86 -1.78
CA ARG A 279 17.40 12.25 -1.31
C ARG A 279 17.17 11.01 -0.44
N ASP A 280 15.98 10.86 0.14
CA ASP A 280 15.64 9.75 1.05
C ASP A 280 15.88 8.39 0.37
N ILE A 281 15.51 8.27 -0.90
CA ILE A 281 15.63 7.03 -1.67
C ILE A 281 17.05 6.45 -1.75
N PHE A 282 18.10 7.29 -1.66
CA PHE A 282 19.50 6.83 -1.67
C PHE A 282 19.88 5.98 -0.45
N GLN A 283 19.06 6.02 0.62
CA GLN A 283 19.33 5.29 1.86
C GLN A 283 18.78 3.86 1.83
N TYR A 284 17.92 3.53 0.86
CA TYR A 284 17.05 2.35 0.95
C TYR A 284 17.34 1.30 -0.13
N ASP A 285 18.45 1.40 -0.87
CA ASP A 285 18.81 0.40 -1.88
C ASP A 285 18.88 -1.02 -1.30
N ASP A 286 19.60 -1.18 -0.18
CA ASP A 286 19.75 -2.50 0.43
C ASP A 286 18.44 -3.04 1.01
N ASP A 287 17.53 -2.17 1.45
CA ASP A 287 16.22 -2.57 1.97
C ASP A 287 15.35 -3.15 0.85
N PHE A 288 15.32 -2.49 -0.32
CA PHE A 288 14.62 -2.97 -1.50
C PHE A 288 15.26 -4.25 -2.07
N LEU A 289 16.59 -4.31 -2.12
CA LEU A 289 17.32 -5.50 -2.55
C LEU A 289 16.92 -6.71 -1.69
N ARG A 290 16.98 -6.57 -0.36
CA ARG A 290 16.60 -7.65 0.57
C ARG A 290 15.13 -8.04 0.39
N PHE A 291 14.24 -7.06 0.26
CA PHE A 291 12.83 -7.34 -0.02
C PHE A 291 12.66 -8.19 -1.27
N PHE A 292 13.26 -7.83 -2.40
CA PHE A 292 13.11 -8.62 -3.64
C PHE A 292 13.79 -9.99 -3.58
N GLN A 293 14.90 -10.12 -2.85
CA GLN A 293 15.57 -11.40 -2.60
C GLN A 293 14.68 -12.35 -1.77
N GLU A 294 14.11 -11.84 -0.68
CA GLU A 294 13.13 -12.58 0.15
C GLU A 294 11.91 -12.95 -0.67
N PHE A 295 11.34 -11.98 -1.40
CA PHE A 295 10.14 -12.18 -2.22
C PHE A 295 10.33 -13.26 -3.29
N LYS A 296 11.49 -13.28 -3.95
CA LYS A 296 11.88 -14.35 -4.90
C LYS A 296 11.87 -15.74 -4.24
N ASN A 297 12.41 -15.84 -3.03
CA ASN A 297 12.52 -17.10 -2.31
C ASN A 297 11.15 -17.59 -1.82
N GLU A 298 10.31 -16.70 -1.30
CA GLU A 298 8.95 -17.03 -0.87
C GLU A 298 8.09 -17.51 -2.03
N VAL A 299 8.15 -16.84 -3.20
CA VAL A 299 7.45 -17.28 -4.41
C VAL A 299 7.96 -18.64 -4.90
N ARG A 300 9.27 -18.89 -4.83
CA ARG A 300 9.85 -20.20 -5.18
C ARG A 300 9.38 -21.29 -4.22
N LEU A 301 9.43 -21.09 -2.90
CA LEU A 301 9.03 -22.11 -1.93
C LEU A 301 7.56 -22.52 -2.08
N ILE A 302 6.68 -21.58 -2.47
CA ILE A 302 5.28 -21.88 -2.77
C ILE A 302 5.13 -22.76 -4.03
N GLN A 303 6.03 -22.65 -5.01
CA GLN A 303 5.98 -23.45 -6.25
C GLN A 303 6.48 -24.89 -6.08
N TRP A 304 7.28 -25.19 -5.06
CA TRP A 304 7.87 -26.52 -4.82
C TRP A 304 7.24 -27.28 -3.64
N GLY A 305 6.24 -26.69 -2.98
CA GLY A 305 5.49 -27.30 -1.89
C GLY A 305 4.20 -27.98 -2.35
N THR A 306 4.31 -28.95 -3.26
CA THR A 306 3.23 -29.91 -3.60
C THR A 306 3.72 -31.33 -3.45
#